data_AF-A0A6A6Z8M8-F1
#
_entry.id   AF-A0A6A6Z8M8-F1
#
_cell.length_a   1.000
_cell.length_b   1.000
_cell.length_c   1.000
_cell.angle_alpha   90.00
_cell.angle_beta   90.00
_cell.angle_gamma   90.00
#
_symmetry.space_group_name_H-M   'P 1'
#
loop_
_entity.id
_entity.type
_entity.pdbx_description
1 polymer ?
#
loop_
_entity_poly.entity_id
_entity_poly.type
_entity_poly.pdbx_seq_one_letter_code
_entity_poly.pdbx_strand_id
1 'polypeptide(L)'
;MPELTFIFGPNNTFFFDSPKSWKFHNIPPTLRQLFNASMNPGWRVQQPYCVALAPQSGNHESIWYIGCRVCDGTDKLFYTQNHFDYTYPDLARWVRTIPNAPAAVYITFGPKTSYFACAPGLGSIWSGIATDLRDKVHKAFDTPCQVALGVKDAWFVMWPDGYFAWKFYGGYGNLDKILDAAEPRTVAYLALSPYSKDQYFVAFKDRTVKYSLSPEWMPQMQEVFLEWQTEIMRASGMTPYQQQPQNYPPGQYPPGQYPPHHTPQMAHTQTIYEAPPGLPRQGYPPTPQQSPGYYPATPQSPASPYQYPYGPQTPQTPYATPYQQSTQMMNGQMVAPQPGLAPQTSRDTKDTMSIRSGRSGRSSISSSLGFKRASISLSSSKSAVNVGSQTCVVM
;
A
#
# COMPACT_ATOMS: atom_id res chain seq x y z
N MET A 1 -8.29 -2.23 -7.23
CA MET A 1 -7.19 -1.70 -6.41
C MET A 1 -7.72 -0.58 -5.54
N PRO A 2 -7.13 -0.36 -4.36
CA PRO A 2 -7.44 0.82 -3.55
C PRO A 2 -7.15 2.11 -4.34
N GLU A 3 -7.96 3.16 -4.11
CA GLU A 3 -7.75 4.48 -4.73
C GLU A 3 -6.47 5.15 -4.20
N LEU A 4 -6.17 4.91 -2.92
CA LEU A 4 -5.00 5.44 -2.23
C LEU A 4 -4.16 4.30 -1.68
N THR A 5 -2.84 4.38 -1.83
CA THR A 5 -1.90 3.48 -1.15
C THR A 5 -0.89 4.28 -0.33
N PHE A 6 -0.52 3.75 0.83
CA PHE A 6 0.48 4.34 1.71
C PHE A 6 1.39 3.23 2.23
N ILE A 7 2.70 3.38 2.07
CA ILE A 7 3.68 2.39 2.49
C ILE A 7 4.65 3.04 3.47
N PHE A 8 4.75 2.43 4.64
CA PHE A 8 5.80 2.73 5.61
C PHE A 8 7.06 1.96 5.24
N GLY A 9 8.17 2.68 5.08
CA GLY A 9 9.49 2.11 4.83
C GLY A 9 10.45 2.33 6.00
N PRO A 10 11.58 1.61 6.02
CA PRO A 10 12.60 1.77 7.07
C PRO A 10 13.27 3.14 6.96
N ASN A 11 14.07 3.51 7.96
CA ASN A 11 14.84 4.76 7.95
C ASN A 11 13.95 5.99 7.69
N ASN A 12 12.76 6.00 8.30
CA ASN A 12 11.80 7.08 8.17
C ASN A 12 11.38 7.36 6.72
N THR A 13 11.17 6.29 5.96
CA THR A 13 10.75 6.37 4.55
C THR A 13 9.24 6.25 4.45
N PHE A 14 8.63 6.96 3.50
CA PHE A 14 7.28 6.64 3.04
C PHE A 14 7.15 6.72 1.53
N PHE A 15 6.16 6.01 1.01
CA PHE A 15 5.64 6.16 -0.34
C PHE A 15 4.12 6.27 -0.27
N PHE A 16 3.57 7.29 -0.92
CA PHE A 16 2.14 7.51 -1.06
C PHE A 16 1.81 7.59 -2.54
N ASP A 17 0.78 6.88 -2.96
CA ASP A 17 0.28 6.88 -4.33
C ASP A 17 -1.22 7.12 -4.35
N SER A 18 -1.61 7.99 -5.29
CA SER A 18 -2.97 8.41 -5.56
C SER A 18 -3.19 8.44 -7.08
N PRO A 19 -4.43 8.55 -7.56
CA PRO A 19 -4.72 8.43 -8.99
C PRO A 19 -3.97 9.41 -9.90
N LYS A 20 -3.54 10.57 -9.38
CA LYS A 20 -2.86 11.62 -10.16
C LYS A 20 -1.37 11.76 -9.88
N SER A 21 -0.98 11.53 -8.64
CA SER A 21 0.37 11.81 -8.20
C SER A 21 0.79 10.82 -7.13
N TRP A 22 2.09 10.57 -7.08
CA TRP A 22 2.73 9.92 -5.95
C TRP A 22 3.69 10.89 -5.27
N LYS A 23 3.85 10.72 -3.97
CA LYS A 23 4.89 11.39 -3.17
C LYS A 23 5.66 10.37 -2.38
N PHE A 24 6.90 10.71 -2.07
CA PHE A 24 7.75 9.86 -1.26
C PHE A 24 8.74 10.69 -0.46
N HIS A 25 9.19 10.12 0.64
CA HIS A 25 10.21 10.68 1.50
C HIS A 25 11.26 9.63 1.78
N ASN A 26 12.54 10.00 1.65
CA ASN A 26 13.70 9.15 1.92
C ASN A 26 13.73 7.76 1.25
N ILE A 27 13.04 7.57 0.12
CA ILE A 27 13.09 6.27 -0.59
C ILE A 27 14.51 5.93 -1.04
N PRO A 28 14.82 4.61 -1.14
CA PRO A 28 16.08 4.09 -1.70
C PRO A 28 16.53 4.85 -2.97
N PRO A 29 17.77 5.35 -3.05
CA PRO A 29 18.29 6.04 -4.23
C PRO A 29 18.06 5.29 -5.56
N THR A 30 18.19 3.96 -5.58
CA THR A 30 17.95 3.15 -6.79
C THR A 30 16.48 3.13 -7.19
N LEU A 31 15.57 3.06 -6.21
CA LEU A 31 14.12 3.21 -6.47
C LEU A 31 13.78 4.62 -6.94
N ARG A 32 14.41 5.66 -6.35
CA ARG A 32 14.24 7.05 -6.79
C ARG A 32 14.69 7.24 -8.23
N GLN A 33 15.82 6.65 -8.62
CA GLN A 33 16.31 6.68 -9.99
C GLN A 33 15.31 6.03 -10.95
N LEU A 34 14.66 4.93 -10.55
CA LEU A 34 13.61 4.28 -11.36
C LEU A 34 12.40 5.20 -11.57
N PHE A 35 11.93 5.91 -10.53
CA PHE A 35 10.85 6.90 -10.67
C PHE A 35 11.24 8.10 -11.53
N ASN A 36 12.51 8.51 -11.46
CA ASN A 36 13.03 9.67 -12.18
C ASN A 36 13.58 9.35 -13.58
N ALA A 37 13.67 8.07 -13.97
CA ALA A 37 14.51 7.53 -15.03
C ALA A 37 14.56 8.41 -16.30
N SER A 38 15.51 9.34 -16.31
CA SER A 38 15.73 10.29 -17.42
C SER A 38 16.50 9.65 -18.56
N MET A 39 17.30 8.63 -18.25
CA MET A 39 18.23 7.99 -19.20
C MET A 39 17.55 6.93 -20.09
N ASN A 40 16.41 6.38 -19.69
CA ASN A 40 15.59 5.52 -20.52
C ASN A 40 14.10 5.79 -20.26
N PRO A 41 13.48 6.73 -21.01
CA PRO A 41 12.10 7.13 -20.79
C PRO A 41 11.10 5.97 -20.86
N GLY A 42 11.39 4.92 -21.62
CA GLY A 42 10.53 3.74 -21.73
C GLY A 42 10.40 2.95 -20.43
N TRP A 43 11.41 3.03 -19.55
CA TRP A 43 11.46 2.31 -18.28
C TRP A 43 10.95 3.15 -17.11
N ARG A 44 10.60 4.42 -17.36
CA ARG A 44 10.01 5.28 -16.35
C ARG A 44 8.69 4.69 -15.89
N VAL A 45 8.51 4.61 -14.57
CA VAL A 45 7.24 4.16 -13.98
C VAL A 45 6.13 5.12 -14.41
N GLN A 46 5.07 4.56 -14.99
CA GLN A 46 3.83 5.27 -15.31
C GLN A 46 2.78 5.06 -14.22
N GLN A 47 2.63 3.81 -13.75
CA GLN A 47 1.62 3.46 -12.75
C GLN A 47 2.15 2.34 -11.84
N PRO A 48 2.41 2.59 -10.55
CA PRO A 48 2.69 1.52 -9.60
C PRO A 48 1.43 0.68 -9.36
N TYR A 49 1.60 -0.63 -9.24
CA TYR A 49 0.55 -1.57 -8.83
C TYR A 49 0.75 -2.00 -7.38
N CYS A 50 2.00 -2.28 -7.03
CA CYS A 50 2.43 -2.60 -5.68
C CYS A 50 3.84 -2.06 -5.49
N VAL A 51 4.05 -1.34 -4.39
CA VAL A 51 5.38 -0.97 -3.90
C VAL A 51 5.53 -1.57 -2.50
N ALA A 52 6.68 -2.15 -2.20
CA ALA A 52 6.96 -2.70 -0.88
C ALA A 52 8.39 -2.37 -0.46
N LEU A 53 8.57 -1.95 0.79
CA LEU A 53 9.84 -1.52 1.37
C LEU A 53 10.17 -2.38 2.59
N ALA A 54 11.33 -3.02 2.59
CA ALA A 54 11.82 -3.86 3.68
C ALA A 54 13.12 -3.29 4.27
N PRO A 55 13.35 -3.49 5.59
CA PRO A 55 14.65 -3.17 6.17
C PRO A 55 15.73 -4.10 5.58
N GLN A 56 16.94 -3.58 5.42
CA GLN A 56 18.13 -4.38 5.16
C GLN A 56 19.02 -4.38 6.41
N SER A 57 19.64 -5.52 6.73
CA SER A 57 20.62 -5.59 7.81
C SER A 57 21.91 -4.86 7.41
N GLY A 58 22.40 -3.96 8.28
CA GLY A 58 23.63 -3.20 8.07
C GLY A 58 23.43 -1.83 7.39
N ASN A 59 24.52 -1.20 6.96
CA ASN A 59 24.53 0.13 6.33
C ASN A 59 24.18 0.10 4.83
N HIS A 60 23.40 -0.89 4.41
CA HIS A 60 23.01 -1.03 3.02
C HIS A 60 21.68 -0.33 2.74
N GLU A 61 21.43 -0.05 1.47
CA GLU A 61 20.16 0.48 1.00
C GLU A 61 19.00 -0.46 1.38
N SER A 62 17.81 0.09 1.66
CA SER A 62 16.64 -0.73 1.98
C SER A 62 16.23 -1.62 0.80
N ILE A 63 15.77 -2.83 1.10
CA ILE A 63 15.22 -3.73 0.07
C ILE A 63 13.89 -3.17 -0.41
N TRP A 64 13.70 -3.12 -1.73
CA TRP A 64 12.45 -2.68 -2.33
C TRP A 64 11.99 -3.61 -3.44
N TYR A 65 10.68 -3.62 -3.65
CA TYR A 65 9.97 -4.33 -4.72
C TYR A 65 8.94 -3.38 -5.32
N ILE A 66 8.81 -3.39 -6.65
CA ILE A 66 7.75 -2.70 -7.36
C ILE A 66 7.25 -3.53 -8.54
N GLY A 67 5.94 -3.79 -8.55
CA GLY A 67 5.20 -4.16 -9.75
C GLY A 67 4.56 -2.90 -10.32
N CYS A 68 4.77 -2.61 -11.60
CA CYS A 68 4.25 -1.39 -12.22
C CYS A 68 4.04 -1.53 -13.73
N ARG A 69 3.30 -0.58 -14.29
CA ARG A 69 3.33 -0.26 -15.72
C ARG A 69 4.37 0.83 -15.96
N VAL A 70 5.18 0.67 -17.00
CA VAL A 70 6.14 1.70 -17.43
C VAL A 70 5.59 2.49 -18.62
N CYS A 71 6.21 3.60 -18.98
CA CYS A 71 5.69 4.53 -20.01
C CYS A 71 5.55 3.91 -21.42
N ASP A 72 6.23 2.81 -21.72
CA ASP A 72 6.01 2.06 -22.97
C ASP A 72 4.72 1.21 -22.97
N GLY A 73 3.96 1.21 -21.86
CA GLY A 73 2.72 0.49 -21.67
C GLY A 73 2.90 -0.96 -21.18
N THR A 74 4.13 -1.45 -21.04
CA THR A 74 4.41 -2.81 -20.57
C THR A 74 4.40 -2.90 -19.05
N ASP A 75 3.96 -4.05 -18.55
CA ASP A 75 3.97 -4.36 -17.13
C ASP A 75 5.34 -4.97 -16.76
N LYS A 76 6.00 -4.39 -15.75
CA LYS A 76 7.37 -4.72 -15.34
C LYS A 76 7.46 -4.98 -13.84
N LEU A 77 8.39 -5.85 -13.50
CA LEU A 77 8.78 -6.16 -12.14
C LEU A 77 10.19 -5.64 -11.90
N PHE A 78 10.36 -4.79 -10.89
CA PHE A 78 11.67 -4.34 -10.43
C PHE A 78 11.83 -4.60 -8.93
N TYR A 79 13.04 -4.91 -8.50
CA TYR A 79 13.40 -5.08 -7.10
C TYR A 79 14.91 -4.89 -6.92
N THR A 80 15.38 -4.74 -5.68
CA THR A 80 16.82 -4.70 -5.39
C THR A 80 17.47 -6.04 -5.74
N GLN A 81 18.14 -6.09 -6.90
CA GLN A 81 18.77 -7.30 -7.43
C GLN A 81 19.80 -7.86 -6.43
N ASN A 82 19.91 -9.18 -6.38
CA ASN A 82 20.71 -9.99 -5.43
C ASN A 82 20.21 -9.94 -3.98
N HIS A 83 19.84 -8.77 -3.45
CA HIS A 83 19.40 -8.62 -2.07
C HIS A 83 18.01 -9.19 -1.83
N PHE A 84 17.05 -8.89 -2.72
CA PHE A 84 15.69 -9.44 -2.61
C PHE A 84 15.70 -10.98 -2.70
N ASP A 85 16.46 -11.53 -3.66
CA ASP A 85 16.59 -12.98 -3.86
C ASP A 85 17.30 -13.68 -2.70
N TYR A 86 18.33 -13.05 -2.13
CA TYR A 86 19.08 -13.61 -1.01
C TYR A 86 18.28 -13.55 0.29
N THR A 87 17.63 -12.43 0.58
CA THR A 87 16.88 -12.22 1.83
C THR A 87 15.52 -12.93 1.81
N TYR A 88 14.86 -13.02 0.65
CA TYR A 88 13.52 -13.60 0.50
C TYR A 88 13.46 -14.66 -0.62
N PRO A 89 14.24 -15.76 -0.53
CA PRO A 89 14.38 -16.72 -1.63
C PRO A 89 13.06 -17.40 -2.01
N ASP A 90 12.24 -17.75 -1.03
CA ASP A 90 10.95 -18.41 -1.29
C ASP A 90 9.93 -17.45 -1.90
N LEU A 91 9.90 -16.19 -1.43
CA LEU A 91 9.09 -15.14 -2.04
C LEU A 91 9.51 -14.91 -3.49
N ALA A 92 10.80 -14.74 -3.75
CA ALA A 92 11.30 -14.49 -5.09
C ALA A 92 11.06 -15.67 -6.03
N ARG A 93 11.15 -16.91 -5.54
CA ARG A 93 10.76 -18.10 -6.32
C ARG A 93 9.27 -18.08 -6.63
N TRP A 94 8.42 -17.82 -5.64
CA TRP A 94 6.97 -17.79 -5.80
C TRP A 94 6.51 -16.71 -6.79
N VAL A 95 7.03 -15.47 -6.69
CA VAL A 95 6.67 -14.38 -7.62
C VAL A 95 6.95 -14.74 -9.08
N ARG A 96 8.04 -15.47 -9.36
CA ARG A 96 8.38 -15.93 -10.72
C ARG A 96 7.41 -16.97 -11.29
N THR A 97 6.64 -17.65 -10.44
CA THR A 97 5.62 -18.62 -10.87
C THR A 97 4.28 -17.97 -11.22
N ILE A 98 4.07 -16.70 -10.86
CA ILE A 98 2.80 -16.01 -11.04
C ILE A 98 2.70 -15.41 -12.45
N PRO A 99 1.72 -15.82 -13.28
CA PRO A 99 1.47 -15.18 -14.56
C PRO A 99 1.05 -13.72 -14.35
N ASN A 100 1.60 -12.82 -15.15
CA ASN A 100 1.40 -11.38 -14.99
C ASN A 100 1.71 -10.87 -13.57
N ALA A 101 2.79 -11.38 -12.97
CA ALA A 101 3.22 -11.02 -11.62
C ALA A 101 3.23 -9.51 -11.31
N PRO A 102 3.67 -8.60 -12.22
CA PRO A 102 3.69 -7.16 -11.93
C PRO A 102 2.35 -6.59 -11.45
N ALA A 103 1.24 -7.02 -12.07
CA ALA A 103 -0.10 -6.51 -11.75
C ALA A 103 -0.88 -7.41 -10.79
N ALA A 104 -0.49 -8.69 -10.69
CA ALA A 104 -1.20 -9.68 -9.89
C ALA A 104 -0.68 -9.80 -8.44
N VAL A 105 0.60 -9.51 -8.20
CA VAL A 105 1.25 -9.75 -6.91
C VAL A 105 1.24 -8.52 -6.02
N TYR A 106 0.75 -8.69 -4.80
CA TYR A 106 0.82 -7.72 -3.71
C TYR A 106 1.73 -8.26 -2.62
N ILE A 107 2.67 -7.44 -2.15
CA ILE A 107 3.64 -7.80 -1.12
C ILE A 107 3.55 -6.79 0.03
N THR A 108 3.60 -7.29 1.26
CA THR A 108 3.72 -6.48 2.47
C THR A 108 4.86 -7.02 3.31
N PHE A 109 5.80 -6.15 3.65
CA PHE A 109 6.89 -6.46 4.57
C PHE A 109 6.53 -6.03 5.99
N GLY A 110 6.90 -6.86 6.95
CA GLY A 110 6.72 -6.62 8.38
C GLY A 110 8.04 -6.57 9.15
N PRO A 111 7.99 -6.56 10.49
CA PRO A 111 9.18 -6.61 11.33
C PRO A 111 9.96 -7.92 11.15
N LYS A 112 11.25 -7.93 11.52
CA LYS A 112 12.09 -9.15 11.56
C LYS A 112 12.06 -9.97 10.26
N THR A 113 12.18 -9.29 9.10
CA THR A 113 12.11 -9.91 7.76
C THR A 113 10.85 -10.75 7.52
N SER A 114 9.76 -10.48 8.25
CA SER A 114 8.48 -11.11 7.97
C SER A 114 7.88 -10.51 6.70
N TYR A 115 7.10 -11.32 5.99
CA TYR A 115 6.38 -10.87 4.82
C TYR A 115 5.10 -11.66 4.62
N PHE A 116 4.16 -11.02 3.93
CA PHE A 116 3.00 -11.64 3.34
C PHE A 116 2.92 -11.22 1.87
N ALA A 117 2.66 -12.18 0.99
CA ALA A 117 2.40 -11.90 -0.41
C ALA A 117 1.19 -12.69 -0.89
N CYS A 118 0.38 -12.07 -1.74
CA CYS A 118 -0.77 -12.71 -2.35
C CYS A 118 -0.92 -12.33 -3.82
N ALA A 119 -1.52 -13.24 -4.57
CA ALA A 119 -1.99 -13.00 -5.92
C ALA A 119 -3.44 -13.51 -5.98
N PRO A 120 -4.44 -12.61 -6.09
CA PRO A 120 -5.86 -13.01 -6.07
C PRO A 120 -6.16 -14.13 -7.06
N GLY A 121 -6.73 -15.24 -6.57
CA GLY A 121 -7.03 -16.44 -7.37
C GLY A 121 -5.83 -17.36 -7.65
N LEU A 122 -4.61 -16.97 -7.27
CA LEU A 122 -3.37 -17.73 -7.49
C LEU A 122 -2.67 -18.14 -6.19
N GLY A 123 -3.23 -17.74 -5.04
CA GLY A 123 -2.78 -18.13 -3.71
C GLY A 123 -1.94 -17.06 -3.01
N SER A 124 -1.27 -17.48 -1.94
CA SER A 124 -0.48 -16.61 -1.07
C SER A 124 0.72 -17.35 -0.46
N ILE A 125 1.76 -16.60 -0.15
CA ILE A 125 2.97 -17.09 0.55
C ILE A 125 3.31 -16.12 1.68
N TRP A 126 3.86 -16.63 2.78
CA TRP A 126 4.23 -15.81 3.92
C TRP A 126 5.41 -16.42 4.68
N SER A 127 6.12 -15.59 5.44
CA SER A 127 7.12 -16.01 6.41
C SER A 127 7.14 -15.07 7.60
N GLY A 128 7.37 -15.61 8.80
CA GLY A 128 7.52 -14.83 10.03
C GLY A 128 6.29 -14.04 10.50
N ILE A 129 5.09 -14.34 9.99
CA ILE A 129 3.85 -13.68 10.42
C ILE A 129 3.29 -14.28 11.72
N ALA A 130 2.43 -13.54 12.42
CA ALA A 130 1.74 -14.00 13.62
C ALA A 130 0.96 -15.31 13.37
N THR A 131 1.00 -16.23 14.33
CA THR A 131 0.40 -17.57 14.20
C THR A 131 -1.10 -17.52 13.97
N ASP A 132 -1.78 -16.56 14.61
CA ASP A 132 -3.23 -16.42 14.48
C ASP A 132 -3.65 -15.72 13.18
N LEU A 133 -2.81 -14.85 12.61
CA LEU A 133 -2.98 -14.38 11.24
C LEU A 133 -2.84 -15.55 10.27
N ARG A 134 -1.79 -16.37 10.42
CA ARG A 134 -1.58 -17.58 9.60
C ARG A 134 -2.81 -18.48 9.64
N ASP A 135 -3.34 -18.75 10.84
CA ASP A 135 -4.53 -19.58 11.01
C ASP A 135 -5.76 -18.97 10.32
N LYS A 136 -5.95 -17.64 10.40
CA LYS A 136 -7.04 -16.95 9.72
C LYS A 136 -6.93 -17.04 8.21
N VAL A 137 -5.74 -16.83 7.65
CA VAL A 137 -5.52 -16.94 6.20
C VAL A 137 -5.72 -18.38 5.75
N HIS A 138 -5.22 -19.37 6.49
CA HIS A 138 -5.31 -20.78 6.11
C HIS A 138 -6.74 -21.33 6.19
N LYS A 139 -7.56 -20.82 7.12
CA LYS A 139 -8.96 -21.23 7.28
C LYS A 139 -9.93 -20.48 6.36
N ALA A 140 -9.50 -19.37 5.75
CA ALA A 140 -10.33 -18.62 4.82
C ALA A 140 -10.43 -19.34 3.48
N PHE A 141 -11.61 -19.28 2.86
CA PHE A 141 -11.81 -19.79 1.51
C PHE A 141 -11.15 -18.88 0.47
N ASP A 142 -11.31 -17.56 0.64
CA ASP A 142 -10.76 -16.56 -0.26
C ASP A 142 -9.33 -16.14 0.12
N THR A 143 -8.52 -15.89 -0.90
CA THR A 143 -7.20 -15.27 -0.72
C THR A 143 -7.38 -13.82 -0.26
N PRO A 144 -6.72 -13.37 0.82
CA PRO A 144 -6.77 -11.98 1.24
C PRO A 144 -6.33 -11.03 0.13
N CYS A 145 -7.02 -9.90 -0.01
CA CYS A 145 -6.65 -8.86 -0.96
C CYS A 145 -5.72 -7.80 -0.33
N GLN A 146 -5.66 -7.72 0.99
CA GLN A 146 -4.77 -6.83 1.71
C GLN A 146 -4.38 -7.41 3.06
N VAL A 147 -3.10 -7.29 3.40
CA VAL A 147 -2.56 -7.56 4.73
C VAL A 147 -1.68 -6.38 5.13
N ALA A 148 -1.73 -5.97 6.40
CA ALA A 148 -0.79 -5.03 6.97
C ALA A 148 -0.09 -5.68 8.17
N LEU A 149 1.24 -5.53 8.25
CA LEU A 149 2.07 -6.11 9.29
C LEU A 149 2.70 -4.98 10.11
N GLY A 150 2.46 -4.98 11.42
CA GLY A 150 2.93 -3.97 12.36
C GLY A 150 3.87 -4.54 13.41
N VAL A 151 4.32 -3.67 14.32
CA VAL A 151 5.18 -4.07 15.45
C VAL A 151 4.45 -4.97 16.45
N LYS A 152 5.21 -5.74 17.25
CA LYS A 152 4.67 -6.67 18.27
C LYS A 152 3.66 -7.67 17.68
N ASP A 153 3.97 -8.19 16.50
CA ASP A 153 3.14 -9.15 15.77
C ASP A 153 1.73 -8.62 15.46
N ALA A 154 1.52 -7.29 15.49
CA ALA A 154 0.28 -6.66 15.10
C ALA A 154 -0.02 -6.92 13.63
N TRP A 155 -1.29 -7.18 13.31
CA TRP A 155 -1.70 -7.42 11.94
C TRP A 155 -3.12 -6.95 11.66
N PHE A 156 -3.36 -6.68 10.38
CA PHE A 156 -4.67 -6.46 9.77
C PHE A 156 -4.75 -7.31 8.50
N VAL A 157 -5.92 -7.86 8.21
CA VAL A 157 -6.20 -8.61 6.98
C VAL A 157 -7.59 -8.26 6.46
N MET A 158 -7.72 -8.09 5.16
CA MET A 158 -8.97 -7.83 4.45
C MET A 158 -9.12 -8.79 3.26
N TRP A 159 -10.36 -9.26 3.07
CA TRP A 159 -10.75 -10.17 1.99
C TRP A 159 -11.47 -9.42 0.87
N PRO A 160 -11.62 -10.04 -0.33
CA PRO A 160 -12.23 -9.39 -1.49
C PRO A 160 -13.66 -8.87 -1.28
N ASP A 161 -14.43 -9.49 -0.38
CA ASP A 161 -15.78 -9.07 -0.01
C ASP A 161 -15.82 -7.84 0.92
N GLY A 162 -14.66 -7.36 1.35
CA GLY A 162 -14.47 -6.23 2.25
C GLY A 162 -14.59 -6.57 3.73
N TYR A 163 -14.82 -7.83 4.12
CA TYR A 163 -14.62 -8.19 5.52
C TYR A 163 -13.15 -8.06 5.88
N PHE A 164 -12.91 -7.66 7.13
CA PHE A 164 -11.57 -7.52 7.67
C PHE A 164 -11.52 -8.02 9.12
N ALA A 165 -10.32 -8.37 9.54
CA ALA A 165 -10.01 -8.72 10.91
C ALA A 165 -8.66 -8.11 11.29
N TRP A 166 -8.44 -7.85 12.57
CA TRP A 166 -7.18 -7.32 13.06
C TRP A 166 -6.88 -7.81 14.47
N LYS A 167 -5.61 -7.75 14.85
CA LYS A 167 -5.16 -7.77 16.24
C LYS A 167 -3.90 -6.94 16.36
N PHE A 168 -3.90 -5.96 17.27
CA PHE A 168 -2.77 -5.05 17.43
C PHE A 168 -1.92 -5.29 18.68
N TYR A 169 -2.30 -6.25 19.54
CA TYR A 169 -1.51 -6.66 20.71
C TYR A 169 -1.04 -5.49 21.59
N GLY A 170 -1.90 -4.48 21.77
CA GLY A 170 -1.61 -3.26 22.53
C GLY A 170 -0.77 -2.20 21.80
N GLY A 171 -0.40 -2.43 20.53
CA GLY A 171 0.00 -1.38 19.58
C GLY A 171 -1.20 -0.69 18.94
N TYR A 172 -0.98 0.43 18.25
CA TYR A 172 -1.97 1.12 17.42
C TYR A 172 -3.32 1.39 18.12
N GLY A 173 -3.32 1.73 19.41
CA GLY A 173 -4.56 1.81 20.20
C GLY A 173 -5.58 2.84 19.71
N ASN A 174 -5.14 3.90 19.01
CA ASN A 174 -6.07 4.83 18.35
C ASN A 174 -6.73 4.21 17.12
N LEU A 175 -5.98 3.42 16.34
CA LEU A 175 -6.50 2.70 15.18
C LEU A 175 -7.48 1.60 15.61
N ASP A 176 -7.21 0.91 16.71
CA ASP A 176 -8.11 -0.10 17.28
C ASP A 176 -9.51 0.47 17.50
N LYS A 177 -9.59 1.62 18.17
CA LYS A 177 -10.85 2.37 18.39
C LYS A 177 -11.51 2.83 17.09
N ILE A 178 -10.70 3.22 16.10
CA ILE A 178 -11.21 3.64 14.79
C ILE A 178 -11.87 2.46 14.08
N LEU A 179 -11.27 1.27 14.13
CA LEU A 179 -11.79 0.07 13.49
C LEU A 179 -12.97 -0.53 14.25
N ASP A 180 -12.97 -0.47 15.59
CA ASP A 180 -14.11 -0.86 16.42
C ASP A 180 -15.37 -0.02 16.13
N ALA A 181 -15.18 1.27 15.83
CA ALA A 181 -16.27 2.18 15.47
C ALA A 181 -16.62 2.18 13.98
N ALA A 182 -15.80 1.55 13.13
CA ALA A 182 -16.03 1.52 11.70
C ALA A 182 -17.14 0.53 11.33
N GLU A 183 -18.02 0.91 10.42
CA GLU A 183 -19.02 -0.02 9.90
C GLU A 183 -18.34 -1.15 9.10
N PRO A 184 -18.87 -2.38 9.12
CA PRO A 184 -18.33 -3.48 8.33
C PRO A 184 -18.18 -3.10 6.85
N ARG A 185 -17.08 -3.54 6.23
CA ARG A 185 -16.80 -3.34 4.80
C ARG A 185 -16.62 -1.88 4.35
N THR A 186 -16.43 -0.93 5.27
CA THR A 186 -16.13 0.47 4.94
C THR A 186 -14.65 0.76 4.73
N VAL A 187 -13.75 -0.06 5.26
CA VAL A 187 -12.30 0.09 5.03
C VAL A 187 -11.99 -0.21 3.57
N ALA A 188 -11.25 0.68 2.92
CA ALA A 188 -10.78 0.53 1.54
C ALA A 188 -9.29 0.17 1.50
N TYR A 189 -8.50 0.71 2.42
CA TYR A 189 -7.07 0.45 2.52
C TYR A 189 -6.56 0.70 3.94
N LEU A 190 -5.65 -0.13 4.45
CA LEU A 190 -4.96 0.08 5.71
C LEU A 190 -3.47 -0.29 5.62
N ALA A 191 -2.63 0.59 6.17
CA ALA A 191 -1.21 0.35 6.36
C ALA A 191 -0.80 0.56 7.82
N LEU A 192 0.04 -0.35 8.32
CA LEU A 192 0.67 -0.28 9.64
C LEU A 192 2.16 -0.02 9.45
N SER A 193 2.75 0.82 10.31
CA SER A 193 4.21 1.01 10.31
C SER A 193 4.88 -0.16 11.05
N PRO A 194 5.69 -1.02 10.40
CA PRO A 194 6.41 -2.07 11.11
C PRO A 194 7.59 -1.52 11.95
N TYR A 195 7.76 -0.20 12.00
CA TYR A 195 8.84 0.51 12.70
C TYR A 195 8.33 1.33 13.90
N SER A 196 7.04 1.65 13.94
CA SER A 196 6.44 2.44 15.02
C SER A 196 5.05 1.92 15.38
N LYS A 197 4.81 1.74 16.68
CA LYS A 197 3.53 1.27 17.23
C LYS A 197 2.40 2.28 17.13
N ASP A 198 2.73 3.54 16.83
CA ASP A 198 1.79 4.66 16.87
C ASP A 198 1.48 5.18 15.45
N GLN A 199 2.15 4.65 14.42
CA GLN A 199 2.01 5.13 13.04
C GLN A 199 1.15 4.22 12.18
N TYR A 200 0.13 4.78 11.56
CA TYR A 200 -0.79 4.07 10.68
C TYR A 200 -1.40 5.01 9.65
N PHE A 201 -1.95 4.41 8.59
CA PHE A 201 -2.75 5.08 7.60
C PHE A 201 -3.96 4.20 7.28
N VAL A 202 -5.17 4.75 7.34
CA VAL A 202 -6.39 4.06 6.93
C VAL A 202 -7.22 4.96 6.04
N ALA A 203 -7.64 4.42 4.90
CA ALA A 203 -8.57 5.03 3.97
C ALA A 203 -9.86 4.23 3.94
N PHE A 204 -10.98 4.94 3.96
CA PHE A 204 -12.33 4.39 3.92
C PHE A 204 -12.95 4.56 2.52
N LYS A 205 -13.96 3.75 2.22
CA LYS A 205 -14.69 3.78 0.93
C LYS A 205 -15.49 5.06 0.72
N ASP A 206 -15.82 5.77 1.80
CA ASP A 206 -16.43 7.10 1.76
C ASP A 206 -15.42 8.22 1.44
N ARG A 207 -14.18 7.85 1.09
CA ARG A 207 -13.07 8.77 0.81
C ARG A 207 -12.68 9.63 2.00
N THR A 208 -12.92 9.17 3.22
CA THR A 208 -12.26 9.73 4.40
C THR A 208 -10.95 9.01 4.67
N VAL A 209 -9.99 9.74 5.25
CA VAL A 209 -8.71 9.17 5.69
C VAL A 209 -8.45 9.53 7.16
N LYS A 210 -7.94 8.54 7.91
CA LYS A 210 -7.44 8.72 9.27
C LYS A 210 -6.01 8.22 9.33
N TYR A 211 -5.14 8.98 9.96
CA TYR A 211 -3.73 8.64 9.99
C TYR A 211 -3.04 9.13 11.26
N SER A 212 -1.91 8.53 11.54
CA SER A 212 -0.91 8.98 12.50
C SER A 212 0.45 8.81 11.81
N LEU A 213 1.02 9.92 11.35
CA LEU A 213 2.23 9.95 10.52
C LEU A 213 3.35 10.69 11.25
N SER A 214 4.59 10.53 10.79
CA SER A 214 5.69 11.35 11.30
C SER A 214 5.42 12.84 11.03
N PRO A 215 5.65 13.75 11.99
CA PRO A 215 5.44 15.18 11.79
C PRO A 215 6.20 15.76 10.59
N GLU A 216 7.36 15.20 10.25
CA GLU A 216 8.17 15.65 9.11
C GLU A 216 7.59 15.30 7.74
N TRP A 217 6.66 14.33 7.67
CA TRP A 217 5.96 13.97 6.45
C TRP A 217 4.76 14.86 6.19
N MET A 218 4.25 15.54 7.23
CA MET A 218 3.02 16.29 7.18
C MET A 218 2.97 17.37 6.10
N PRO A 219 4.02 18.17 5.85
CA PRO A 219 3.97 19.16 4.76
C PRO A 219 3.73 18.54 3.39
N GLN A 220 4.39 17.40 3.13
CA GLN A 220 4.27 16.66 1.87
C GLN A 220 2.89 16.00 1.77
N MET A 221 2.39 15.43 2.86
CA MET A 221 1.08 14.77 2.88
C MET A 221 -0.07 15.77 2.77
N GLN A 222 0.04 16.96 3.36
CA GLN A 222 -0.95 18.03 3.23
C GLN A 222 -1.12 18.48 1.78
N GLU A 223 -0.01 18.62 1.04
CA GLU A 223 -0.05 18.96 -0.39
C GLU A 223 -0.88 17.93 -1.17
N VAL A 224 -0.66 16.64 -0.91
CA VAL A 224 -1.38 15.57 -1.63
C VAL A 224 -2.82 15.47 -1.21
N PHE A 225 -3.12 15.60 0.09
CA PHE A 225 -4.50 15.61 0.55
C PHE A 225 -5.28 16.78 -0.05
N LEU A 226 -4.65 17.95 -0.22
CA LEU A 226 -5.28 19.08 -0.91
C LEU A 226 -5.55 18.78 -2.40
N GLU A 227 -4.57 18.18 -3.09
CA GLU A 227 -4.73 17.78 -4.50
C GLU A 227 -5.87 16.76 -4.68
N TRP A 228 -5.89 15.74 -3.82
CA TRP A 228 -6.90 14.69 -3.83
C TRP A 228 -8.28 15.22 -3.44
N GLN A 229 -8.39 16.12 -2.45
CA GLN A 229 -9.66 16.79 -2.13
C GLN A 229 -10.19 17.61 -3.30
N THR A 230 -9.31 18.37 -3.97
CA THR A 230 -9.68 19.15 -5.16
C THR A 230 -10.20 18.24 -6.28
N GLU A 231 -9.67 17.02 -6.39
CA GLU A 231 -10.17 16.01 -7.31
C GLU A 231 -11.56 15.50 -6.95
N ILE A 232 -11.79 15.16 -5.68
CA ILE A 232 -13.10 14.69 -5.21
C ILE A 232 -14.17 15.73 -5.51
N MET A 233 -13.90 17.02 -5.23
CA MET A 233 -14.82 18.12 -5.53
C MET A 233 -15.09 18.26 -7.03
N ARG A 234 -14.08 18.09 -7.88
CA ARG A 234 -14.26 18.12 -9.34
C ARG A 234 -15.07 16.93 -9.84
N ALA A 235 -14.82 15.74 -9.30
CA ALA A 235 -15.48 14.50 -9.68
C ALA A 235 -16.94 14.44 -9.22
N SER A 236 -17.29 15.10 -8.11
CA SER A 236 -18.68 15.18 -7.61
C SER A 236 -19.56 16.15 -8.41
N GLY A 237 -19.04 16.80 -9.47
CA GLY A 237 -19.80 17.76 -10.26
C GLY A 237 -20.11 19.06 -9.52
N MET A 238 -19.60 19.23 -8.29
CA MET A 238 -19.50 20.53 -7.63
C MET A 238 -18.35 21.30 -8.27
N THR A 239 -18.57 21.82 -9.47
CA THR A 239 -17.72 22.91 -9.95
C THR A 239 -17.79 24.00 -8.88
N PRO A 240 -16.66 24.41 -8.27
CA PRO A 240 -16.67 25.59 -7.44
C PRO A 240 -17.27 26.66 -8.33
N TYR A 241 -18.36 27.28 -7.90
CA TYR A 241 -18.94 28.41 -8.61
C TYR A 241 -17.78 29.38 -8.80
N GLN A 242 -17.17 29.36 -9.98
CA GLN A 242 -16.34 30.44 -10.44
C GLN A 242 -17.33 31.59 -10.38
N GLN A 243 -17.14 32.45 -9.38
CA GLN A 243 -17.65 33.80 -9.43
C GLN A 243 -17.07 34.33 -10.73
N GLN A 244 -17.83 34.17 -11.82
CA GLN A 244 -17.58 34.95 -13.01
C GLN A 244 -17.55 36.37 -12.47
N PRO A 245 -16.44 37.11 -12.61
CA PRO A 245 -16.45 38.52 -12.30
C PRO A 245 -17.63 39.04 -13.10
N GLN A 246 -18.67 39.44 -12.38
CA GLN A 246 -19.90 39.92 -12.96
C GLN A 246 -19.48 41.20 -13.64
N ASN A 247 -19.16 41.07 -14.93
CA ASN A 247 -18.68 42.12 -15.77
C ASN A 247 -19.91 42.97 -16.07
N TYR A 248 -20.32 43.74 -15.06
CA TYR A 248 -21.36 44.73 -15.20
C TYR A 248 -20.87 45.68 -16.28
N PRO A 249 -21.56 45.78 -17.42
CA PRO A 249 -21.22 46.79 -18.41
C PRO A 249 -21.28 48.16 -17.71
N PRO A 250 -20.28 49.03 -17.88
CA PRO A 250 -20.34 50.39 -17.38
C PRO A 250 -21.42 51.13 -18.16
N GLY A 251 -22.63 51.20 -17.60
CA GLY A 251 -23.81 51.66 -18.31
C GLY A 251 -24.83 52.30 -17.39
N GLN A 252 -24.71 53.63 -17.26
CA GLN A 252 -25.78 54.61 -17.01
C GLN A 252 -26.54 54.49 -15.68
N TYR A 253 -26.15 55.37 -14.76
CA TYR A 253 -26.96 55.76 -13.60
C TYR A 253 -28.25 56.45 -14.08
N PRO A 254 -29.44 56.03 -13.63
CA PRO A 254 -30.65 56.83 -13.77
C PRO A 254 -30.54 58.09 -12.87
N PRO A 255 -30.93 59.28 -13.36
CA PRO A 255 -30.90 60.49 -12.57
C PRO A 255 -32.04 60.47 -11.55
N GLY A 256 -31.70 60.63 -10.27
CA GLY A 256 -32.63 61.03 -9.23
C GLY A 256 -33.09 59.91 -8.32
N GLN A 257 -32.32 59.67 -7.25
CA GLN A 257 -32.86 59.50 -5.90
C GLN A 257 -31.69 59.52 -4.91
N TYR A 258 -31.68 60.52 -4.03
CA TYR A 258 -30.75 60.68 -2.93
C TYR A 258 -31.04 59.65 -1.83
N PRO A 259 -30.01 58.99 -1.26
CA PRO A 259 -30.06 58.52 0.13
C PRO A 259 -29.20 59.41 1.03
N PRO A 260 -29.57 59.56 2.32
CA PRO A 260 -28.88 60.45 3.24
C PRO A 260 -27.63 59.79 3.86
N HIS A 261 -26.65 60.66 4.09
CA HIS A 261 -25.51 60.57 5.02
C HIS A 261 -25.43 59.34 5.91
N HIS A 262 -24.30 58.62 5.85
CA HIS A 262 -23.50 58.24 7.03
C HIS A 262 -22.02 58.04 6.65
N THR A 263 -21.15 58.86 7.26
CA THR A 263 -19.71 58.65 7.52
C THR A 263 -19.54 57.72 8.76
N PRO A 264 -18.35 57.19 9.13
CA PRO A 264 -17.01 57.56 8.71
C PRO A 264 -16.08 56.42 8.25
N GLN A 265 -15.01 56.93 7.64
CA GLN A 265 -13.95 56.35 6.87
C GLN A 265 -12.83 55.82 7.80
N MET A 266 -12.42 54.56 7.66
CA MET A 266 -11.12 54.08 8.12
C MET A 266 -10.17 53.95 6.93
N ALA A 267 -9.02 54.60 7.05
CA ALA A 267 -7.96 54.64 6.05
C ALA A 267 -7.20 53.32 5.99
N HIS A 268 -7.16 52.69 4.81
CA HIS A 268 -6.12 51.73 4.45
C HIS A 268 -5.42 52.19 3.18
N THR A 269 -4.17 52.61 3.37
CA THR A 269 -3.15 52.79 2.35
C THR A 269 -2.89 51.47 1.63
N GLN A 270 -3.19 51.39 0.34
CA GLN A 270 -2.62 50.37 -0.54
C GLN A 270 -1.62 50.99 -1.51
N THR A 271 -0.45 50.37 -1.50
CA THR A 271 0.73 50.61 -2.30
C THR A 271 0.43 50.28 -3.76
N ILE A 272 0.63 51.25 -4.65
CA ILE A 272 0.51 51.11 -6.11
C ILE A 272 1.81 50.50 -6.63
N TYR A 273 1.73 49.34 -7.29
CA TYR A 273 2.76 48.89 -8.23
C TYR A 273 2.28 49.19 -9.65
N GLU A 274 2.95 50.12 -10.31
CA GLU A 274 2.81 50.43 -11.73
C GLU A 274 3.27 49.25 -12.59
N ALA A 275 2.42 48.80 -13.51
CA ALA A 275 2.80 47.93 -14.60
C ALA A 275 3.18 48.78 -15.84
N PRO A 276 4.30 48.49 -16.53
CA PRO A 276 4.72 49.27 -17.69
C PRO A 276 3.94 48.91 -18.97
N PRO A 277 3.85 49.86 -19.92
CA PRO A 277 2.96 49.78 -21.08
C PRO A 277 3.47 48.88 -22.20
N GLY A 278 2.50 48.40 -22.99
CA GLY A 278 2.64 47.33 -23.97
C GLY A 278 3.57 47.58 -25.17
N LEU A 279 3.98 46.46 -25.76
CA LEU A 279 4.71 46.39 -27.02
C LEU A 279 3.75 46.13 -28.20
N PRO A 280 4.02 46.71 -29.38
CA PRO A 280 3.20 46.52 -30.56
C PRO A 280 3.36 45.13 -31.18
N ARG A 281 2.24 44.53 -31.58
CA ARG A 281 2.17 43.31 -32.40
C ARG A 281 2.82 43.53 -33.76
N GLN A 282 3.93 42.85 -34.02
CA GLN A 282 4.47 42.67 -35.38
C GLN A 282 3.77 41.50 -36.07
N GLY A 283 3.39 41.74 -37.33
CA GLY A 283 2.77 40.76 -38.22
C GLY A 283 3.76 39.72 -38.73
N TYR A 284 3.25 38.51 -38.92
CA TYR A 284 3.96 37.44 -39.62
C TYR A 284 3.48 37.35 -41.08
N PRO A 285 4.39 37.20 -42.06
CA PRO A 285 4.05 36.91 -43.44
C PRO A 285 3.74 35.41 -43.67
N PRO A 286 3.02 35.05 -44.75
CA PRO A 286 2.67 33.67 -45.07
C PRO A 286 3.67 33.00 -46.04
N THR A 287 3.49 31.67 -46.21
CA THR A 287 3.97 30.72 -47.26
C THR A 287 5.26 29.91 -46.98
N PRO A 288 5.52 28.75 -47.66
CA PRO A 288 4.66 27.84 -48.44
C PRO A 288 4.83 26.31 -48.15
N GLN A 289 3.81 25.55 -48.60
CA GLN A 289 3.80 24.27 -49.35
C GLN A 289 5.09 23.40 -49.54
N GLN A 290 4.89 22.06 -49.37
CA GLN A 290 5.43 20.91 -50.17
C GLN A 290 6.94 20.58 -50.08
N SER A 291 7.50 19.34 -50.06
CA SER A 291 7.10 17.92 -50.21
C SER A 291 8.18 17.00 -49.55
N PRO A 292 8.55 15.78 -50.02
CA PRO A 292 8.33 14.51 -49.31
C PRO A 292 9.60 13.72 -48.88
N GLY A 293 9.39 12.74 -47.97
CA GLY A 293 10.03 11.42 -47.97
C GLY A 293 11.55 11.30 -47.75
N TYR A 294 11.94 10.82 -46.57
CA TYR A 294 13.17 10.03 -46.39
C TYR A 294 12.96 9.00 -45.26
N TYR A 295 13.11 7.71 -45.60
CA TYR A 295 13.32 6.64 -44.63
C TYR A 295 14.75 6.71 -44.10
N PRO A 296 14.96 6.53 -42.78
CA PRO A 296 16.23 5.99 -42.28
C PRO A 296 16.05 4.56 -41.79
N ALA A 297 17.06 3.76 -42.10
CA ALA A 297 17.23 2.36 -41.78
C ALA A 297 17.03 2.03 -40.30
N THR A 298 16.45 0.86 -40.04
CA THR A 298 16.48 0.17 -38.74
C THR A 298 17.93 -0.10 -38.33
N PRO A 299 18.41 0.42 -37.18
CA PRO A 299 19.66 -0.05 -36.61
C PRO A 299 19.46 -1.47 -36.04
N GLN A 300 20.27 -2.39 -36.56
CA GLN A 300 20.46 -3.74 -36.04
C GLN A 300 20.76 -3.69 -34.53
N SER A 301 20.00 -4.46 -33.76
CA SER A 301 20.29 -4.72 -32.36
C SER A 301 21.61 -5.51 -32.26
N PRO A 302 22.60 -5.05 -31.48
CA PRO A 302 23.74 -5.89 -31.16
C PRO A 302 23.28 -7.04 -30.27
N ALA A 303 23.37 -8.25 -30.80
CA ALA A 303 23.31 -9.48 -30.03
C ALA A 303 24.35 -9.42 -28.91
N SER A 304 23.94 -9.70 -27.68
CA SER A 304 24.87 -9.90 -26.57
C SER A 304 25.37 -11.35 -26.60
N PRO A 305 26.66 -11.63 -26.81
CA PRO A 305 27.22 -12.95 -26.57
C PRO A 305 27.72 -12.99 -25.13
N TYR A 306 26.94 -13.61 -24.23
CA TYR A 306 27.51 -14.18 -23.01
C TYR A 306 27.33 -15.69 -23.06
N GLN A 307 28.35 -16.35 -23.60
CA GLN A 307 28.58 -17.77 -23.40
C GLN A 307 29.04 -18.00 -21.96
N TYR A 308 28.35 -18.90 -21.26
CA TYR A 308 28.85 -19.50 -20.02
C TYR A 308 29.93 -20.53 -20.39
N PRO A 309 31.12 -20.48 -19.78
CA PRO A 309 32.02 -21.63 -19.79
C PRO A 309 31.56 -22.66 -18.75
N TYR A 310 31.58 -23.91 -19.18
CA TYR A 310 31.52 -25.11 -18.36
C TYR A 310 32.42 -25.02 -17.11
N GLY A 311 31.95 -25.59 -16.00
CA GLY A 311 32.66 -25.60 -14.71
C GLY A 311 33.86 -26.53 -14.65
N PRO A 312 34.45 -26.68 -13.44
CA PRO A 312 34.87 -28.01 -13.03
C PRO A 312 34.63 -28.33 -11.54
N GLN A 313 34.29 -29.61 -11.34
CA GLN A 313 34.80 -30.56 -10.35
C GLN A 313 34.77 -30.25 -8.84
N THR A 314 34.10 -31.16 -8.14
CA THR A 314 34.13 -31.43 -6.70
C THR A 314 35.54 -31.77 -6.17
N PRO A 315 35.95 -31.25 -5.00
CA PRO A 315 37.03 -31.83 -4.22
C PRO A 315 36.49 -32.98 -3.34
N GLN A 316 37.11 -34.15 -3.51
CA GLN A 316 37.04 -35.27 -2.58
C GLN A 316 37.67 -34.89 -1.23
N THR A 317 37.01 -35.24 -0.13
CA THR A 317 37.66 -35.35 1.19
C THR A 317 37.84 -36.83 1.55
N PRO A 318 39.06 -37.28 1.89
CA PRO A 318 39.31 -38.60 2.44
C PRO A 318 39.30 -38.52 3.98
N TYR A 319 38.54 -39.37 4.66
CA TYR A 319 38.93 -40.10 5.87
C TYR A 319 37.84 -41.12 6.21
N ALA A 320 38.22 -42.40 6.09
CA ALA A 320 37.53 -43.58 6.60
C ALA A 320 37.87 -43.72 8.12
N THR A 321 37.16 -44.39 9.03
CA THR A 321 36.48 -45.72 9.12
C THR A 321 35.79 -45.78 10.53
N PRO A 322 35.26 -46.90 11.05
CA PRO A 322 34.07 -47.64 10.63
C PRO A 322 33.11 -47.99 11.80
N TYR A 323 31.88 -48.39 11.51
CA TYR A 323 31.24 -49.51 12.24
C TYR A 323 30.38 -50.34 11.28
N GLN A 324 30.79 -51.60 11.13
CA GLN A 324 30.05 -52.78 10.68
C GLN A 324 28.72 -52.92 11.45
N GLN A 325 27.67 -53.65 11.08
CA GLN A 325 27.29 -54.62 10.04
C GLN A 325 25.76 -54.74 10.27
N SER A 326 24.88 -54.89 9.29
CA SER A 326 24.67 -56.14 8.57
C SER A 326 23.51 -55.97 7.59
N THR A 327 23.59 -56.78 6.54
CA THR A 327 22.82 -56.73 5.30
C THR A 327 21.87 -57.93 5.23
N GLN A 328 20.64 -57.73 4.75
CA GLN A 328 19.92 -58.70 3.91
C GLN A 328 19.17 -57.87 2.86
N MET A 329 19.68 -57.74 1.63
CA MET A 329 19.69 -58.67 0.50
C MET A 329 18.38 -58.71 -0.32
N MET A 330 18.60 -58.51 -1.63
CA MET A 330 17.77 -58.78 -2.82
C MET A 330 16.67 -57.78 -3.20
N ASN A 331 16.27 -57.66 -4.46
CA ASN A 331 16.85 -57.73 -5.80
C ASN A 331 15.67 -57.40 -6.75
N GLY A 332 15.91 -56.72 -7.87
CA GLY A 332 15.14 -56.95 -9.10
C GLY A 332 13.78 -56.26 -9.34
N GLN A 333 13.78 -55.44 -10.40
CA GLN A 333 12.80 -55.40 -11.50
C GLN A 333 11.51 -54.55 -11.41
N MET A 334 11.37 -53.74 -12.46
CA MET A 334 10.17 -53.08 -12.94
C MET A 334 9.23 -54.08 -13.62
N VAL A 335 7.92 -53.96 -13.36
CA VAL A 335 6.84 -54.49 -14.23
C VAL A 335 5.68 -53.47 -14.26
N ALA A 336 5.09 -53.32 -15.45
CA ALA A 336 4.01 -52.43 -15.85
C ALA A 336 2.60 -52.90 -15.33
N PRO A 337 1.53 -52.11 -15.50
CA PRO A 337 0.30 -52.19 -14.70
C PRO A 337 -0.80 -53.05 -15.34
N GLN A 338 -1.73 -53.56 -14.53
CA GLN A 338 -3.02 -54.17 -14.95
C GLN A 338 -4.02 -54.27 -13.77
N PRO A 339 -5.33 -54.51 -14.01
CA PRO A 339 -6.40 -53.53 -13.78
C PRO A 339 -7.28 -53.81 -12.55
N GLY A 340 -8.18 -52.86 -12.27
CA GLY A 340 -8.88 -52.71 -10.99
C GLY A 340 -9.97 -53.72 -10.63
N LEU A 341 -10.42 -53.59 -9.38
CA LEU A 341 -11.66 -54.15 -8.85
C LEU A 341 -12.36 -53.15 -7.93
N ALA A 342 -13.68 -53.25 -7.94
CA ALA A 342 -14.71 -52.32 -7.49
C ALA A 342 -14.78 -52.11 -5.95
N PRO A 343 -15.52 -51.09 -5.48
CA PRO A 343 -15.56 -50.69 -4.07
C PRO A 343 -16.53 -51.56 -3.26
N GLN A 344 -16.09 -52.01 -2.08
CA GLN A 344 -16.96 -52.64 -1.09
C GLN A 344 -17.65 -51.58 -0.22
N THR A 345 -18.97 -51.69 -0.20
CA THR A 345 -19.90 -51.00 0.69
C THR A 345 -19.95 -51.72 2.04
N SER A 346 -19.94 -50.95 3.13
CA SER A 346 -20.24 -51.44 4.48
C SER A 346 -21.08 -50.39 5.23
N ARG A 347 -22.40 -50.53 5.11
CA ARG A 347 -23.41 -50.30 6.18
C ARG A 347 -23.06 -51.18 7.38
N ASP A 348 -23.40 -50.95 8.64
CA ASP A 348 -24.26 -50.04 9.38
C ASP A 348 -23.79 -50.19 10.84
N THR A 349 -23.72 -49.13 11.64
CA THR A 349 -24.24 -49.21 13.03
C THR A 349 -24.66 -47.82 13.49
N LYS A 350 -25.98 -47.69 13.65
CA LYS A 350 -26.66 -46.60 14.35
C LYS A 350 -26.17 -46.53 15.79
N ASP A 351 -25.90 -45.34 16.29
CA ASP A 351 -26.37 -45.00 17.63
C ASP A 351 -26.83 -43.55 17.71
N THR A 352 -28.02 -43.41 18.26
CA THR A 352 -28.87 -42.23 18.24
C THR A 352 -28.81 -41.61 19.64
N MET A 353 -28.26 -40.40 19.78
CA MET A 353 -28.55 -39.55 20.93
C MET A 353 -28.95 -38.15 20.48
N SER A 354 -30.27 -37.95 20.55
CA SER A 354 -30.98 -36.68 20.53
C SER A 354 -30.66 -35.91 21.82
N ILE A 355 -30.22 -34.64 21.69
CA ILE A 355 -30.42 -33.64 22.75
C ILE A 355 -31.06 -32.40 22.14
N ARG A 356 -32.22 -32.12 22.74
CA ARG A 356 -33.17 -31.04 22.51
C ARG A 356 -32.56 -29.65 22.63
N SER A 357 -33.13 -28.78 21.79
CA SER A 357 -33.36 -27.35 21.99
C SER A 357 -33.65 -26.92 23.43
N GLY A 358 -33.05 -25.82 23.87
CA GLY A 358 -33.42 -25.08 25.08
C GLY A 358 -33.15 -23.59 24.92
N ARG A 359 -34.22 -22.83 24.63
CA ARG A 359 -34.27 -21.36 24.57
C ARG A 359 -34.99 -20.87 25.82
N SER A 360 -34.30 -20.16 26.70
CA SER A 360 -34.81 -19.26 27.77
C SER A 360 -33.56 -18.77 28.53
N GLY A 361 -33.38 -17.56 29.00
CA GLY A 361 -34.27 -16.45 29.33
C GLY A 361 -33.46 -15.54 30.26
N ARG A 362 -33.79 -14.25 30.26
CA ARG A 362 -33.23 -13.19 31.10
C ARG A 362 -33.09 -13.57 32.59
N SER A 363 -32.06 -13.05 33.26
CA SER A 363 -32.24 -12.19 34.45
C SER A 363 -30.93 -11.58 34.93
N SER A 364 -30.98 -10.25 35.02
CA SER A 364 -30.20 -9.34 35.86
C SER A 364 -30.00 -9.83 37.30
N ILE A 365 -28.77 -9.74 37.81
CA ILE A 365 -28.50 -9.52 39.25
C ILE A 365 -27.37 -8.50 39.38
N SER A 366 -27.73 -7.37 39.98
CA SER A 366 -26.86 -6.38 40.61
C SER A 366 -26.22 -6.95 41.87
N SER A 367 -24.93 -6.69 42.08
CA SER A 367 -24.38 -6.65 43.43
C SER A 367 -23.19 -5.70 43.50
N SER A 368 -23.48 -4.55 44.07
CA SER A 368 -22.60 -3.54 44.64
C SER A 368 -21.77 -4.09 45.80
N LEU A 369 -20.47 -3.79 45.82
CA LEU A 369 -19.56 -3.66 46.97
C LEU A 369 -18.31 -2.96 46.38
N GLY A 370 -17.86 -1.76 46.76
CA GLY A 370 -17.98 -1.08 48.03
C GLY A 370 -16.62 -1.05 48.74
N PHE A 371 -15.60 -0.43 48.15
CA PHE A 371 -14.36 -0.07 48.88
C PHE A 371 -13.93 1.36 48.58
N LYS A 372 -14.09 2.22 49.59
CA LYS A 372 -13.44 3.52 49.74
C LYS A 372 -12.09 3.31 50.42
N ARG A 373 -11.00 3.87 49.89
CA ARG A 373 -10.12 4.79 50.66
C ARG A 373 -8.96 5.38 49.83
N ALA A 374 -8.78 6.68 50.10
CA ALA A 374 -7.54 7.43 50.22
C ALA A 374 -6.69 7.73 48.96
N SER A 375 -6.87 8.99 48.56
CA SER A 375 -5.94 9.90 47.88
C SER A 375 -4.50 9.89 48.41
N ILE A 376 -3.53 9.84 47.49
CA ILE A 376 -2.24 10.52 47.60
C ILE A 376 -1.97 11.20 46.25
N SER A 377 -1.90 12.52 46.29
CA SER A 377 -1.47 13.39 45.20
C SER A 377 0.04 13.35 45.06
N LEU A 378 0.54 13.02 43.87
CA LEU A 378 1.91 13.35 43.45
C LEU A 378 1.84 13.92 42.04
N SER A 379 1.94 15.23 41.99
CA SER A 379 2.11 16.04 40.80
C SER A 379 3.44 15.70 40.13
N SER A 380 3.39 15.04 38.97
CA SER A 380 4.48 15.09 38.00
C SER A 380 3.93 15.70 36.71
N SER A 381 4.37 16.92 36.43
CA SER A 381 4.19 17.63 35.16
C SER A 381 4.87 16.84 34.04
N LYS A 382 4.11 15.94 33.41
CA LYS A 382 4.42 15.42 32.08
C LYS A 382 3.74 16.32 31.07
N SER A 383 4.55 17.02 30.27
CA SER A 383 4.12 17.67 29.06
C SER A 383 3.45 16.63 28.16
N ALA A 384 2.12 16.61 28.16
CA ALA A 384 1.33 15.79 27.26
C ALA A 384 1.48 16.38 25.86
N VAL A 385 2.34 15.77 25.05
CA VAL A 385 2.24 15.92 23.59
C VAL A 385 0.91 15.27 23.22
N ASN A 386 -0.07 16.11 22.93
CA ASN A 386 -1.39 15.68 22.47
C ASN A 386 -1.21 15.11 21.05
N VAL A 387 -0.92 13.81 20.94
CA VAL A 387 -0.84 13.09 19.65
C VAL A 387 -2.27 12.90 19.16
N GLY A 388 -2.86 13.98 18.65
CA GLY A 388 -4.19 13.98 18.06
C GLY A 388 -4.19 13.15 16.79
N SER A 389 -5.03 12.11 16.74
CA SER A 389 -5.39 11.46 15.49
C SER A 389 -6.05 12.53 14.60
N GLN A 390 -5.37 12.94 13.54
CA GLN A 390 -5.95 13.87 12.58
C GLN A 390 -6.94 13.10 11.71
N THR A 391 -8.16 13.62 11.64
CA THR A 391 -9.16 13.13 10.68
C THR A 391 -9.26 14.17 9.59
N CYS A 392 -9.00 13.75 8.36
CA CYS A 392 -9.30 14.58 7.20
C CYS A 392 -10.72 14.18 6.76
N VAL A 393 -11.72 14.91 7.28
CA VAL A 393 -13.13 14.74 6.86
C VAL A 393 -13.34 15.58 5.61
N VAL A 394 -13.71 14.94 4.51
CA VAL A 394 -14.24 15.63 3.33
C VAL A 394 -15.73 15.82 3.59
N MET A 395 -16.17 17.07 3.76
CA MET A 395 -17.61 17.43 3.76
C MET A 395 -18.08 17.77 2.36
#